data_AF-A0A7S1VSF1-F1
#
_entry.id   AF-A0A7S1VSF1-F1
#
_cell.length_a   1.000
_cell.length_b   1.000
_cell.length_c   1.000
_cell.angle_alpha   90.00
_cell.angle_beta   90.00
_cell.angle_gamma   90.00
#
_symmetry.space_group_name_H-M   'P 1'
#
loop_
_entity.id
_entity.type
_entity.pdbx_description
1 polymer ?
#
loop_
_entity_poly.entity_id
_entity_poly.type
_entity_poly.pdbx_seq_one_letter_code
_entity_poly.pdbx_strand_id
1 'polypeptide(L)'
;EKAKAFATKFEIPKFYDSYDALLQDPDIDVVYVGSIADQHAKLATKALLAGKPTVVEKPLGLNYKETKALVDLSRTSGVFLMEGMWTRCFPAMRLVREWIGSGQIGDVVAVQGDFGWSTADCGPDDRIWNPKSGGMTLDISMYLAQLGQVAFPNQAVDRIQTMASRKNGVDHTALTNIQYQDGGFSQFYVTGKANTEERVVIQGTEGRIVLDPPAHVPEVVRL
;
A
#
# COMPACT_ATOMS: atom_id res chain seq x y z
N GLU A 1 24.49 -4.49 18.58
CA GLU A 1 23.37 -5.01 19.39
C GLU A 1 22.10 -5.37 18.58
N LYS A 2 21.23 -4.42 18.18
CA LYS A 2 19.92 -4.77 17.55
C LYS A 2 20.04 -5.66 16.31
N ALA A 3 20.91 -5.30 15.36
CA ALA A 3 21.12 -6.08 14.13
C ALA A 3 21.65 -7.49 14.40
N LYS A 4 22.61 -7.61 15.33
CA LYS A 4 23.16 -8.90 15.77
C LYS A 4 22.07 -9.79 16.40
N ALA A 5 21.26 -9.23 17.30
CA ALA A 5 20.17 -9.98 17.94
C ALA A 5 19.13 -10.46 16.92
N PHE A 6 18.77 -9.61 15.96
CA PHE A 6 17.86 -9.98 14.86
C PHE A 6 18.46 -11.10 14.00
N ALA A 7 19.73 -10.96 13.58
CA ALA A 7 20.41 -11.95 12.77
C ALA A 7 20.55 -13.29 13.48
N THR A 8 20.86 -13.30 14.78
CA THR A 8 20.88 -14.53 15.58
C THR A 8 19.49 -15.17 15.67
N LYS A 9 18.43 -14.39 15.90
CA LYS A 9 17.05 -14.90 16.00
C LYS A 9 16.58 -15.58 14.72
N PHE A 10 16.93 -15.02 13.56
CA PHE A 10 16.48 -15.48 12.25
C PHE A 10 17.55 -16.24 11.46
N GLU A 11 18.64 -16.63 12.12
CA GLU A 11 19.76 -17.39 11.52
C GLU A 11 20.34 -16.73 10.25
N ILE A 12 20.40 -15.39 10.24
CA ILE A 12 20.96 -14.61 9.13
C ILE A 12 22.48 -14.57 9.30
N PRO A 13 23.27 -15.02 8.31
CA PRO A 13 24.72 -15.23 8.47
C PRO A 13 25.52 -13.94 8.59
N LYS A 14 25.01 -12.81 8.08
CA LYS A 14 25.66 -11.50 8.13
C LYS A 14 24.74 -10.48 8.81
N PHE A 15 25.32 -9.57 9.57
CA PHE A 15 24.65 -8.39 10.11
C PHE A 15 25.58 -7.18 10.02
N TYR A 16 25.00 -5.98 9.99
CA TYR A 16 25.73 -4.73 9.83
C TYR A 16 25.38 -3.79 10.97
N ASP A 17 26.31 -2.92 11.32
CA ASP A 17 26.13 -1.86 12.33
C ASP A 17 25.49 -0.58 11.76
N SER A 18 25.43 -0.48 10.43
CA SER A 18 24.88 0.66 9.70
C SER A 18 24.25 0.23 8.38
N TYR A 19 23.29 1.03 7.89
CA TYR A 19 22.71 0.81 6.57
C TYR A 19 23.73 1.00 5.46
N ASP A 20 24.67 1.93 5.61
CA ASP A 20 25.68 2.21 4.57
C ASP A 20 26.63 1.01 4.40
N ALA A 21 27.00 0.32 5.49
CA ALA A 21 27.77 -0.93 5.41
C ALA A 21 26.99 -2.06 4.71
N LEU A 22 25.69 -2.21 4.99
CA LEU A 22 24.82 -3.17 4.29
C LEU A 22 24.76 -2.88 2.79
N LEU A 23 24.59 -1.61 2.41
CA LEU A 23 24.47 -1.20 1.01
C LEU A 23 25.76 -1.34 0.21
N GLN A 24 26.91 -1.34 0.88
CA GLN A 24 28.22 -1.56 0.27
C GLN A 24 28.58 -3.03 0.09
N ASP A 25 27.85 -3.97 0.71
CA ASP A 25 28.15 -5.40 0.58
C ASP A 25 27.81 -5.88 -0.85
N PRO A 26 28.80 -6.38 -1.62
CA PRO A 26 28.59 -6.87 -2.97
C PRO A 26 27.70 -8.11 -3.03
N ASP A 27 27.56 -8.87 -1.94
CA ASP A 27 26.77 -10.10 -1.88
C ASP A 27 25.26 -9.84 -1.69
N ILE A 28 24.83 -8.59 -1.57
CA ILE A 28 23.41 -8.21 -1.43
C ILE A 28 22.81 -7.92 -2.81
N ASP A 29 21.89 -8.77 -3.27
CA ASP A 29 21.19 -8.64 -4.55
C ASP A 29 19.99 -7.69 -4.49
N VAL A 30 19.33 -7.59 -3.34
CA VAL A 30 18.11 -6.79 -3.15
C VAL A 30 18.02 -6.29 -1.71
N VAL A 31 17.49 -5.08 -1.56
CA VAL A 31 17.26 -4.43 -0.26
C VAL A 31 15.76 -4.33 -0.01
N TYR A 32 15.31 -4.79 1.16
CA TYR A 32 13.96 -4.56 1.65
C TYR A 32 13.96 -3.46 2.72
N VAL A 33 13.31 -2.34 2.42
CA VAL A 33 13.17 -1.20 3.35
C VAL A 33 11.86 -1.38 4.13
N GLY A 34 11.97 -2.06 5.28
CA GLY A 34 10.87 -2.30 6.24
C GLY A 34 10.90 -1.39 7.46
N SER A 35 11.42 -0.17 7.32
CA SER A 35 11.46 0.81 8.42
C SER A 35 10.09 1.43 8.68
N ILE A 36 9.99 2.40 9.59
CA ILE A 36 8.79 3.24 9.69
C ILE A 36 8.64 4.14 8.46
N ALA A 37 7.40 4.51 8.12
CA ALA A 37 7.04 5.18 6.87
C ALA A 37 7.82 6.48 6.60
N ASP A 38 8.15 7.26 7.63
CA ASP A 38 8.91 8.50 7.48
C ASP A 38 10.40 8.31 7.10
N GLN A 39 10.91 7.07 7.18
CA GLN A 39 12.26 6.72 6.75
C GLN A 39 12.31 6.13 5.34
N HIS A 40 11.16 5.76 4.74
CA HIS A 40 11.11 5.04 3.47
C HIS A 40 11.85 5.77 2.36
N ALA A 41 11.47 7.03 2.08
CA ALA A 41 12.06 7.80 0.99
C ALA A 41 13.58 8.00 1.16
N LYS A 42 14.03 8.24 2.38
CA LYS A 42 15.46 8.43 2.67
C LYS A 42 16.26 7.14 2.46
N LEU A 43 15.80 6.02 3.00
CA LEU A 43 16.51 4.75 2.91
C LEU A 43 16.45 4.15 1.51
N ALA A 44 15.30 4.27 0.84
CA ALA A 44 15.15 3.86 -0.56
C ALA A 44 16.08 4.67 -1.48
N THR A 45 16.18 5.99 -1.29
CA THR A 45 17.12 6.84 -2.05
C THR A 45 18.55 6.35 -1.87
N LYS A 46 18.98 6.06 -0.64
CA LYS A 46 20.32 5.51 -0.36
C LYS A 46 20.56 4.19 -1.08
N ALA A 47 19.60 3.27 -1.02
CA ALA A 47 19.72 1.96 -1.65
C ALA A 47 19.80 2.05 -3.18
N LEU A 48 18.96 2.89 -3.79
CA LEU A 48 18.97 3.13 -5.23
C LEU A 48 20.27 3.79 -5.70
N LEU A 49 20.80 4.76 -4.94
CA LEU A 49 22.10 5.39 -5.25
C LEU A 49 23.29 4.42 -5.08
N ALA A 50 23.16 3.42 -4.22
CA ALA A 50 24.13 2.34 -4.08
C ALA A 50 24.00 1.25 -5.17
N GLY A 51 23.08 1.43 -6.14
CA GLY A 51 22.86 0.48 -7.22
C GLY A 51 22.10 -0.78 -6.80
N LYS A 52 21.44 -0.78 -5.64
CA LYS A 52 20.75 -1.95 -5.09
C LYS A 52 19.27 -1.98 -5.50
N PRO A 53 18.79 -3.03 -6.20
CA PRO A 53 17.36 -3.31 -6.34
C PRO A 53 16.65 -3.18 -4.99
N THR A 54 15.53 -2.46 -4.95
CA THR A 54 14.91 -2.08 -3.68
C THR A 54 13.41 -2.38 -3.68
N VAL A 55 12.95 -3.08 -2.65
CA VAL A 55 11.54 -3.19 -2.28
C VAL A 55 11.31 -2.33 -1.04
N VAL A 56 10.33 -1.43 -1.07
CA VAL A 56 10.05 -0.51 0.05
C VAL A 56 8.67 -0.80 0.59
N GLU A 57 8.53 -0.95 1.90
CA GLU A 57 7.20 -1.12 2.50
C GLU A 57 6.23 -0.01 2.13
N LYS A 58 4.93 -0.31 2.23
CA LYS A 58 3.91 0.70 2.00
C LYS A 58 3.86 1.72 3.15
N PRO A 59 3.43 2.97 2.90
CA PRO A 59 3.41 3.60 1.59
C PRO A 59 4.85 3.85 1.07
N LEU A 60 5.07 3.79 -0.24
CA LEU A 60 6.40 4.01 -0.85
C LEU A 60 7.04 5.35 -0.45
N GLY A 61 6.22 6.40 -0.31
CA GLY A 61 6.59 7.68 0.27
C GLY A 61 5.37 8.31 0.95
N LEU A 62 5.61 9.30 1.82
CA LEU A 62 4.52 9.95 2.59
C LEU A 62 3.60 10.82 1.72
N ASN A 63 4.05 11.14 0.51
CA ASN A 63 3.32 11.97 -0.42
C ASN A 63 3.74 11.69 -1.87
N TYR A 64 3.01 12.30 -2.81
CA TYR A 64 3.28 12.19 -4.24
C TYR A 64 4.69 12.63 -4.62
N LYS A 65 5.23 13.70 -4.02
CA LYS A 65 6.55 14.24 -4.40
C LYS A 65 7.66 13.25 -4.05
N GLU A 66 7.61 12.67 -2.85
CA GLU A 66 8.57 11.63 -2.42
C GLU A 66 8.48 10.40 -3.30
N THR A 67 7.26 9.88 -3.51
CA THR A 67 7.02 8.70 -4.36
C THR A 67 7.53 8.94 -5.78
N LYS A 68 7.22 10.10 -6.36
CA LYS A 68 7.68 10.48 -7.70
C LYS A 68 9.21 10.56 -7.77
N ALA A 69 9.86 11.18 -6.78
CA ALA A 69 11.31 11.30 -6.75
C ALA A 69 12.00 9.92 -6.73
N LEU A 70 11.48 8.96 -5.98
CA LEU A 70 12.00 7.58 -5.95
C LEU A 70 11.83 6.88 -7.29
N VAL A 71 10.65 6.99 -7.91
CA VAL A 71 10.37 6.40 -9.22
C VAL A 71 11.25 7.01 -10.31
N ASP A 72 11.42 8.33 -10.31
CA ASP A 72 12.31 9.02 -11.25
C ASP A 72 13.77 8.59 -11.04
N LEU A 73 14.22 8.49 -9.78
CA LEU A 73 15.57 8.02 -9.45
C LEU A 73 15.80 6.58 -9.93
N SER A 74 14.88 5.66 -9.63
CA SER A 74 14.94 4.27 -10.09
C SER A 74 15.03 4.18 -11.61
N ARG A 75 14.21 4.95 -12.34
CA ARG A 75 14.21 4.97 -13.80
C ARG A 75 15.50 5.53 -14.39
N THR A 76 16.03 6.60 -13.79
CA THR A 76 17.26 7.26 -14.28
C THR A 76 18.52 6.46 -13.95
N SER A 77 18.55 5.74 -12.82
CA SER A 77 19.66 4.86 -12.45
C SER A 77 19.58 3.46 -13.07
N GLY A 78 18.43 3.08 -13.62
CA GLY A 78 18.19 1.73 -14.14
C GLY A 78 18.11 0.66 -13.04
N VAL A 79 17.87 1.07 -11.79
CA VAL A 79 17.81 0.17 -10.62
C VAL A 79 16.36 -0.14 -10.29
N PHE A 80 16.05 -1.42 -10.09
CA PHE A 80 14.69 -1.87 -9.77
C PHE A 80 14.16 -1.24 -8.47
N LEU A 81 12.92 -0.77 -8.51
CA LEU A 81 12.17 -0.27 -7.35
C LEU A 81 10.76 -0.84 -7.36
N MET A 82 10.29 -1.30 -6.21
CA MET A 82 8.90 -1.74 -6.03
C MET A 82 8.35 -1.30 -4.68
N GLU A 83 7.12 -0.79 -4.67
CA GLU A 83 6.33 -0.64 -3.44
C GLU A 83 5.85 -2.02 -2.96
N GLY A 84 5.99 -2.30 -1.68
CA GLY A 84 5.59 -3.51 -0.97
C GLY A 84 4.07 -3.63 -0.83
N MET A 85 3.31 -3.39 -1.90
CA MET A 85 1.87 -3.58 -1.95
C MET A 85 1.53 -5.05 -2.12
N TRP A 86 1.71 -5.84 -1.05
CA TRP A 86 1.61 -7.31 -1.09
C TRP A 86 0.29 -7.83 -1.65
N THR A 87 -0.80 -7.06 -1.50
CA THR A 87 -2.16 -7.48 -1.88
C THR A 87 -2.18 -7.90 -3.35
N ARG A 88 -1.42 -7.22 -4.20
CA ARG A 88 -1.34 -7.49 -5.63
C ARG A 88 -0.71 -8.84 -5.99
N CYS A 89 0.08 -9.40 -5.07
CA CYS A 89 0.84 -10.64 -5.25
C CYS A 89 0.03 -11.89 -4.88
N PHE A 90 -1.12 -11.75 -4.22
CA PHE A 90 -1.96 -12.90 -3.89
C PHE A 90 -2.53 -13.57 -5.16
N PRO A 91 -2.61 -14.91 -5.22
CA PRO A 91 -3.21 -15.63 -6.34
C PRO A 91 -4.64 -15.17 -6.65
N ALA A 92 -5.44 -14.86 -5.63
CA ALA A 92 -6.79 -14.34 -5.78
C ALA A 92 -6.81 -13.06 -6.65
N MET A 93 -5.85 -12.15 -6.46
CA MET A 93 -5.77 -10.92 -7.27
C MET A 93 -5.37 -11.18 -8.73
N ARG A 94 -4.75 -12.32 -9.04
CA ARG A 94 -4.55 -12.73 -10.44
C ARG A 94 -5.90 -13.07 -11.10
N LEU A 95 -6.75 -13.82 -10.40
CA LEU A 95 -8.10 -14.14 -10.87
C LEU A 95 -8.95 -12.88 -11.04
N VAL A 96 -8.90 -11.95 -10.08
CA VAL A 96 -9.62 -10.66 -10.20
C VAL A 96 -9.24 -9.94 -11.50
N ARG A 97 -7.93 -9.82 -11.79
CA ARG A 97 -7.44 -9.18 -13.02
C ARG A 97 -7.87 -9.94 -14.28
N GLU A 98 -7.85 -11.28 -14.22
CA GLU A 98 -8.28 -12.14 -15.33
C GLU A 98 -9.78 -11.98 -15.61
N TRP A 99 -10.63 -11.99 -14.59
CA TRP A 99 -12.08 -11.85 -14.72
C TRP A 99 -12.48 -10.47 -15.25
N ILE A 100 -11.81 -9.40 -14.80
CA ILE A 100 -11.98 -8.06 -15.35
C ILE A 100 -11.51 -8.02 -16.81
N GLY A 101 -10.29 -8.49 -17.09
CA GLY A 101 -9.70 -8.44 -18.43
C GLY A 101 -10.40 -9.32 -19.48
N SER A 102 -11.08 -10.38 -19.05
CA SER A 102 -11.89 -11.25 -19.92
C SER A 102 -13.36 -10.81 -20.03
N GLY A 103 -13.76 -9.74 -19.34
CA GLY A 103 -15.11 -9.19 -19.41
C GLY A 103 -16.18 -10.00 -18.67
N GLN A 104 -15.82 -10.86 -17.72
CA GLN A 104 -16.77 -11.75 -17.03
C GLN A 104 -17.85 -11.02 -16.22
N ILE A 105 -17.62 -9.76 -15.87
CA ILE A 105 -18.61 -8.90 -15.19
C ILE A 105 -19.09 -7.74 -16.08
N GLY A 106 -18.77 -7.76 -17.37
CA GLY A 106 -18.99 -6.63 -18.28
C GLY A 106 -18.08 -5.43 -17.97
N ASP A 107 -18.55 -4.23 -18.32
CA ASP A 107 -17.82 -2.99 -18.03
C ASP A 107 -17.86 -2.70 -16.53
N VAL A 108 -16.70 -2.43 -15.93
CA VAL A 108 -16.63 -2.10 -14.51
C VAL A 108 -17.26 -0.73 -14.26
N VAL A 109 -18.17 -0.66 -13.30
CA VAL A 109 -18.93 0.56 -12.94
C VAL A 109 -18.34 1.18 -11.67
N ALA A 110 -18.10 0.36 -10.64
CA ALA A 110 -17.66 0.87 -9.34
C ALA A 110 -16.84 -0.14 -8.53
N VAL A 111 -15.97 0.37 -7.67
CA VAL A 111 -15.35 -0.37 -6.58
C VAL A 111 -15.84 0.19 -5.25
N GLN A 112 -16.34 -0.66 -4.37
CA GLN A 112 -16.75 -0.28 -3.02
C GLN A 112 -16.04 -1.16 -2.01
N GLY A 113 -15.53 -0.56 -0.94
CA GLY A 113 -14.94 -1.34 0.12
C GLY A 113 -14.61 -0.55 1.37
N ASP A 114 -14.32 -1.29 2.42
CA ASP A 114 -13.94 -0.74 3.70
C ASP A 114 -12.67 -1.38 4.25
N PHE A 115 -11.98 -0.64 5.11
CA PHE A 115 -10.93 -1.16 5.96
C PHE A 115 -10.89 -0.34 7.25
N GLY A 116 -11.22 -0.95 8.38
CA GLY A 116 -11.00 -0.35 9.67
C GLY A 116 -10.68 -1.35 10.74
N TRP A 117 -9.89 -0.89 11.69
CA TRP A 117 -9.53 -1.61 12.89
C TRP A 117 -9.60 -0.67 14.09
N SER A 118 -9.94 -1.19 15.26
CA SER A 118 -10.02 -0.36 16.47
C SER A 118 -8.64 0.01 17.00
N THR A 119 -8.31 1.30 16.98
CA THR A 119 -7.08 1.85 17.59
C THR A 119 -7.28 2.17 19.08
N ALA A 120 -8.24 1.53 19.75
CA ALA A 120 -8.56 1.81 21.16
C ALA A 120 -7.40 1.46 22.09
N ASP A 121 -6.65 0.40 21.76
CA ASP A 121 -5.51 -0.09 22.53
C ASP A 121 -4.18 0.60 22.16
N CYS A 122 -4.19 1.49 21.16
CA CYS A 122 -2.99 2.25 20.78
C CYS A 122 -2.66 3.30 21.84
N GLY A 123 -1.46 3.21 22.39
CA GLY A 123 -0.91 4.22 23.29
C GLY A 123 -0.74 5.59 22.62
N PRO A 124 -0.53 6.66 23.41
CA PRO A 124 -0.38 8.02 22.89
C PRO A 124 0.81 8.19 21.94
N ASP A 125 1.88 7.40 22.14
CA ASP A 125 3.11 7.44 21.35
C ASP A 125 3.15 6.44 20.18
N ASP A 126 2.02 5.79 19.88
CA ASP A 126 1.93 4.87 18.75
C ASP A 126 2.19 5.59 17.41
N ARG A 127 2.90 4.91 16.49
CA ARG A 127 3.21 5.45 15.15
C ARG A 127 1.97 5.96 14.42
N ILE A 128 0.80 5.38 14.68
CA ILE A 128 -0.45 5.73 14.00
C ILE A 128 -0.89 7.16 14.31
N TRP A 129 -0.44 7.74 15.43
CA TRP A 129 -0.73 9.11 15.85
C TRP A 129 0.36 10.11 15.44
N ASN A 130 1.43 9.68 14.78
CA ASN A 130 2.48 10.58 14.33
C ASN A 130 1.92 11.56 13.29
N PRO A 131 1.89 12.88 13.54
CA PRO A 131 1.30 13.85 12.62
C PRO A 131 1.97 13.91 11.24
N LYS A 132 3.19 13.37 11.10
CA LYS A 132 3.94 13.37 9.85
C LYS A 132 3.69 12.14 8.99
N SER A 133 3.35 11.00 9.59
CA SER A 133 3.40 9.69 8.92
C SER A 133 2.30 8.71 9.33
N GLY A 134 1.47 9.08 10.29
CA GLY A 134 0.33 8.29 10.78
C GLY A 134 -0.99 8.65 10.09
N GLY A 135 -2.08 8.19 10.69
CA GLY A 135 -3.43 8.33 10.16
C GLY A 135 -3.90 7.14 9.34
N MET A 136 -5.21 6.92 9.32
CA MET A 136 -5.83 5.78 8.63
C MET A 136 -5.60 5.85 7.11
N THR A 137 -5.50 7.05 6.56
CA THR A 137 -5.27 7.22 5.13
C THR A 137 -3.91 6.68 4.71
N LEU A 138 -2.85 6.98 5.47
CA LEU A 138 -1.50 6.48 5.20
C LEU A 138 -1.26 5.05 5.69
N ASP A 139 -2.08 4.55 6.62
CA ASP A 139 -1.94 3.18 7.13
C ASP A 139 -2.77 2.15 6.33
N ILE A 140 -4.01 2.45 5.95
CA ILE A 140 -4.93 1.45 5.37
C ILE A 140 -5.67 1.84 4.07
N SER A 141 -5.89 3.13 3.76
CA SER A 141 -6.64 3.51 2.53
C SER A 141 -6.02 3.04 1.21
N MET A 142 -4.69 2.89 1.14
CA MET A 142 -3.96 2.44 -0.05
C MET A 142 -4.32 1.01 -0.48
N TYR A 143 -4.72 0.15 0.46
CA TYR A 143 -5.20 -1.20 0.14
C TYR A 143 -6.48 -1.18 -0.67
N LEU A 144 -7.31 -0.16 -0.46
CA LEU A 144 -8.54 0.08 -1.21
C LEU A 144 -8.25 0.85 -2.50
N ALA A 145 -7.46 1.93 -2.43
CA ALA A 145 -7.13 2.76 -3.59
C ALA A 145 -6.45 1.96 -4.72
N GLN A 146 -5.60 0.99 -4.38
CA GLN A 146 -4.96 0.13 -5.38
C GLN A 146 -5.96 -0.78 -6.12
N LEU A 147 -7.11 -1.12 -5.52
CA LEU A 147 -8.17 -1.90 -6.17
C LEU A 147 -8.93 -1.08 -7.21
N GLY A 148 -9.10 0.23 -6.97
CA GLY A 148 -9.59 1.15 -8.00
C GLY A 148 -8.69 1.17 -9.25
N GLN A 149 -7.36 1.12 -9.06
CA GLN A 149 -6.42 1.00 -10.20
C GLN A 149 -6.48 -0.37 -10.90
N VAL A 150 -6.84 -1.44 -10.19
CA VAL A 150 -7.04 -2.77 -10.77
C VAL A 150 -8.32 -2.80 -11.60
N ALA A 151 -9.38 -2.14 -11.11
CA ALA A 151 -10.68 -2.03 -11.76
C ALA A 151 -10.68 -1.11 -12.98
N PHE A 152 -9.94 -0.01 -12.93
CA PHE A 152 -9.87 1.02 -13.97
C PHE A 152 -8.43 1.19 -14.46
N PRO A 153 -7.84 0.16 -15.11
CA PRO A 153 -6.46 0.24 -15.55
C PRO A 153 -6.29 1.38 -16.56
N ASN A 154 -5.21 2.16 -16.40
CA ASN A 154 -4.85 3.30 -17.25
C ASN A 154 -5.80 4.50 -17.23
N GLN A 155 -6.84 4.50 -16.39
CA GLN A 155 -7.69 5.68 -16.23
C GLN A 155 -7.10 6.63 -15.18
N ALA A 156 -6.98 7.90 -15.54
CA ALA A 156 -6.64 8.94 -14.58
C ALA A 156 -7.84 9.24 -13.67
N VAL A 157 -7.55 9.70 -12.47
CA VAL A 157 -8.57 10.24 -11.56
C VAL A 157 -9.02 11.61 -12.08
N ASP A 158 -10.33 11.79 -12.23
CA ASP A 158 -10.96 13.08 -12.56
C ASP A 158 -11.23 13.89 -11.29
N ARG A 159 -11.83 13.24 -10.27
CA ARG A 159 -12.29 13.93 -9.06
C ARG A 159 -12.15 13.08 -7.82
N ILE A 160 -11.86 13.74 -6.70
CA ILE A 160 -11.88 13.14 -5.37
C ILE A 160 -12.72 14.02 -4.45
N GLN A 161 -13.63 13.39 -3.69
CA GLN A 161 -14.34 14.03 -2.59
C GLN A 161 -14.17 13.18 -1.34
N THR A 162 -13.70 13.81 -0.26
CA THR A 162 -13.46 13.12 1.02
C THR A 162 -14.10 13.86 2.18
N MET A 163 -14.77 13.12 3.05
CA MET A 163 -15.17 13.57 4.39
C MET A 163 -14.34 12.82 5.41
N ALA A 164 -13.75 13.53 6.37
CA ALA A 164 -12.88 12.90 7.36
C ALA A 164 -13.06 13.48 8.76
N SER A 165 -12.82 12.64 9.77
CA SER A 165 -12.60 13.06 11.16
C SER A 165 -11.15 12.87 11.53
N ARG A 166 -10.65 13.71 12.45
CA ARG A 166 -9.25 13.70 12.88
C ARG A 166 -9.12 13.36 14.35
N LYS A 167 -7.99 12.76 14.71
CA LYS A 167 -7.53 12.53 16.09
C LYS A 167 -6.02 12.77 16.13
N ASN A 168 -5.53 13.49 17.14
CA ASN A 168 -4.08 13.74 17.32
C ASN A 168 -3.35 14.30 16.08
N GLY A 169 -4.03 15.15 15.30
CA GLY A 169 -3.43 15.78 14.10
C GLY A 169 -3.43 14.93 12.84
N VAL A 170 -3.89 13.67 12.89
CA VAL A 170 -4.03 12.76 11.74
C VAL A 170 -5.48 12.40 11.48
N ASP A 171 -5.80 11.82 10.32
CA ASP A 171 -7.13 11.32 10.03
C ASP A 171 -7.41 10.01 10.80
N HIS A 172 -8.60 9.91 11.38
CA HIS A 172 -9.05 8.74 12.14
C HIS A 172 -10.19 8.01 11.47
N THR A 173 -10.99 8.70 10.65
CA THR A 173 -12.03 8.10 9.83
C THR A 173 -12.10 8.90 8.54
N ALA A 174 -12.19 8.24 7.39
CA ALA A 174 -12.39 8.89 6.10
C ALA A 174 -13.38 8.12 5.23
N LEU A 175 -14.27 8.86 4.56
CA LEU A 175 -15.15 8.39 3.50
C LEU A 175 -14.72 9.11 2.23
N THR A 176 -14.23 8.36 1.25
CA THR A 176 -13.65 8.91 0.02
C THR A 176 -14.38 8.38 -1.20
N ASN A 177 -14.85 9.28 -2.06
CA ASN A 177 -15.36 8.98 -3.38
C ASN A 177 -14.34 9.45 -4.42
N ILE A 178 -14.03 8.61 -5.40
CA ILE A 178 -13.11 8.86 -6.50
C ILE A 178 -13.88 8.63 -7.80
N GLN A 179 -13.79 9.58 -8.72
CA GLN A 179 -14.30 9.45 -10.09
C GLN A 179 -13.10 9.36 -11.04
N TYR A 180 -13.16 8.42 -11.98
CA TYR A 180 -12.17 8.23 -13.04
C TYR A 180 -12.66 8.90 -14.35
N GLN A 181 -11.71 9.23 -15.24
CA GLN A 181 -12.02 10.00 -16.46
C GLN A 181 -13.09 9.37 -17.37
N ASP A 182 -13.17 8.05 -17.45
CA ASP A 182 -14.15 7.36 -18.31
C ASP A 182 -15.45 6.98 -17.55
N GLY A 183 -15.69 7.59 -16.38
CA GLY A 183 -16.95 7.47 -15.65
C GLY A 183 -17.00 6.36 -14.59
N GLY A 184 -15.91 5.62 -14.39
CA GLY A 184 -15.80 4.67 -13.27
C GLY A 184 -15.78 5.37 -11.91
N PHE A 185 -16.22 4.66 -10.87
CA PHE A 185 -16.22 5.18 -9.49
C PHE A 185 -15.49 4.27 -8.50
N SER A 186 -14.93 4.86 -7.45
CA SER A 186 -14.53 4.13 -6.25
C SER A 186 -15.05 4.81 -5.00
N GLN A 187 -15.56 4.04 -4.06
CA GLN A 187 -16.03 4.53 -2.76
C GLN A 187 -15.38 3.71 -1.64
N PHE A 188 -14.63 4.40 -0.79
CA PHE A 188 -13.85 3.77 0.26
C PHE A 188 -14.18 4.36 1.62
N TYR A 189 -14.36 3.47 2.59
CA TYR A 189 -14.52 3.80 3.99
C TYR A 189 -13.34 3.28 4.79
N VAL A 190 -12.63 4.15 5.50
CA VAL A 190 -11.61 3.74 6.45
C VAL A 190 -11.85 4.30 7.83
N THR A 191 -11.52 3.54 8.86
CA THR A 191 -11.67 4.00 10.24
C THR A 191 -10.69 3.32 11.20
N GLY A 192 -10.20 4.09 12.16
CA GLY A 192 -9.48 3.59 13.33
C GLY A 192 -10.40 3.43 14.54
N LYS A 193 -11.71 3.66 14.39
CA LYS A 193 -12.68 3.67 15.52
C LYS A 193 -13.31 2.31 15.78
N ALA A 194 -13.32 1.44 14.79
CA ALA A 194 -14.03 0.16 14.83
C ALA A 194 -13.38 -0.81 13.86
N ASN A 195 -13.50 -2.10 14.17
CA ASN A 195 -13.26 -3.15 13.19
C ASN A 195 -14.39 -3.12 12.16
N THR A 196 -14.04 -3.13 10.88
CA THR A 196 -15.03 -3.21 9.80
C THR A 196 -15.07 -4.62 9.22
N GLU A 197 -15.91 -4.85 8.22
CA GLU A 197 -15.97 -6.18 7.60
C GLU A 197 -14.70 -6.47 6.80
N GLU A 198 -14.04 -5.44 6.26
CA GLU A 198 -12.88 -5.52 5.37
C GLU A 198 -13.18 -6.23 4.04
N ARG A 199 -14.40 -6.02 3.54
CA ARG A 199 -14.88 -6.57 2.27
C ARG A 199 -14.69 -5.55 1.15
N VAL A 200 -14.38 -6.04 -0.06
CA VAL A 200 -14.39 -5.21 -1.28
C VAL A 200 -15.26 -5.85 -2.35
N VAL A 201 -16.04 -5.03 -3.06
CA VAL A 201 -16.88 -5.42 -4.19
C VAL A 201 -16.51 -4.57 -5.40
N ILE A 202 -16.22 -5.24 -6.52
CA ILE A 202 -16.04 -4.62 -7.84
C ILE A 202 -17.30 -4.94 -8.64
N GLN A 203 -18.08 -3.93 -8.98
CA GLN A 203 -19.35 -4.05 -9.68
C GLN A 203 -19.13 -3.79 -11.17
N GLY A 204 -19.65 -4.67 -12.01
CA GLY A 204 -19.73 -4.45 -13.45
C GLY A 204 -21.17 -4.54 -13.97
N THR A 205 -21.37 -4.25 -15.25
CA THR A 205 -22.70 -4.24 -15.89
C THR A 205 -23.38 -5.61 -15.95
N GLU A 206 -22.61 -6.70 -15.87
CA GLU A 206 -23.10 -8.08 -16.01
C GLU A 206 -22.85 -8.96 -14.78
N GLY A 207 -22.20 -8.42 -13.75
CA GLY A 207 -21.87 -9.19 -12.55
C GLY A 207 -21.08 -8.39 -11.52
N ARG A 208 -20.48 -9.08 -10.56
CA ARG A 208 -19.58 -8.45 -9.59
C ARG A 208 -18.46 -9.41 -9.21
N ILE A 209 -17.36 -8.86 -8.70
CA ILE A 209 -16.32 -9.62 -8.02
C ILE A 209 -16.36 -9.22 -6.55
N VAL A 210 -16.39 -10.20 -5.65
CA VAL A 210 -16.32 -9.99 -4.20
C VAL A 210 -15.00 -10.55 -3.70
N LEU A 211 -14.19 -9.69 -3.08
CA LEU A 211 -13.06 -10.10 -2.26
C LEU A 211 -13.59 -10.33 -0.85
N ASP A 212 -13.55 -11.59 -0.42
CA ASP A 212 -13.94 -11.93 0.95
C ASP A 212 -12.89 -11.40 1.94
N PRO A 213 -13.34 -11.04 3.16
CA PRO A 213 -12.46 -10.43 4.13
C PRO A 213 -11.43 -11.41 4.71
N PRO A 214 -10.22 -10.94 5.04
CA PRO A 214 -9.76 -9.54 4.90
C PRO A 214 -9.26 -9.25 3.48
N ALA A 215 -9.85 -8.27 2.80
CA ALA A 215 -9.53 -7.96 1.40
C ALA A 215 -8.11 -7.41 1.18
N HIS A 216 -7.40 -7.00 2.24
CA HIS A 216 -5.99 -6.59 2.17
C HIS A 216 -5.02 -7.78 2.07
N VAL A 217 -5.48 -9.01 2.37
CA VAL A 217 -4.77 -10.29 2.19
C VAL A 217 -5.74 -11.33 1.57
N PRO A 218 -6.20 -11.10 0.32
CA PRO A 218 -7.34 -11.83 -0.22
C PRO A 218 -6.97 -13.28 -0.55
N GLU A 219 -7.63 -14.22 0.12
CA GLU A 219 -7.50 -15.66 -0.15
C GLU A 219 -8.69 -16.20 -0.97
N VAL A 220 -9.87 -15.59 -0.80
CA VAL A 220 -11.11 -16.01 -1.45
C VAL A 220 -11.70 -14.86 -2.25
N VAL A 221 -11.99 -15.13 -3.53
CA VAL A 221 -12.68 -14.21 -4.45
C VAL A 221 -13.82 -14.94 -5.15
N ARG A 222 -14.94 -14.24 -5.34
CA ARG A 222 -16.19 -14.80 -5.89
C ARG A 222 -16.74 -13.92 -7.00
N LEU A 223 -17.35 -14.53 -8.00
CA LEU A 223 -18.20 -13.88 -9.01
C LEU A 223 -19.66 -13.82 -8.52
#